data_AF-A0A7C5ZI69-F1
#
_entry.id   AF-A0A7C5ZI69-F1
#
_cell.length_a   1.000
_cell.length_b   1.000
_cell.length_c   1.000
_cell.angle_alpha   90.00
_cell.angle_beta   90.00
_cell.angle_gamma   90.00
#
_symmetry.space_group_name_H-M   'P 1'
#
loop_
_entity.id
_entity.type
_entity.pdbx_description
1 polymer ?
#
loop_
_entity_poly.entity_id
_entity_poly.type
_entity_poly.pdbx_seq_one_letter_code
_entity_poly.pdbx_strand_id
1 'polypeptide(L)'
;MRRIFTSVAPTIVTGIAGAFVLASFLVPSLIVLRAPLIGVATIIAGVAVLMGFAHLLYVHLRRLRSGSGALYSLVLILSASAALVILLIDRYTTQQLFTRFIFQHIIVSTQTALGALLAVFLMLAALRMLMRRRGAVAAWFLAAGLVVLVTQVPVVVDGPVGSVLTAVRQVFDAIATAGMRGLLLGVALGTLATAFRVLFFIDRPQSE
;
A
#
# COMPACT_ATOMS: atom_id res chain seq x y z
N MET A 1 26.92 11.93 28.21
CA MET A 1 27.72 11.32 27.12
C MET A 1 27.03 10.15 26.43
N ARG A 2 26.44 9.18 27.15
CA ARG A 2 25.80 7.99 26.55
C ARG A 2 24.66 8.28 25.54
N ARG A 3 23.76 9.24 25.82
CA ARG A 3 22.69 9.67 24.90
C ARG A 3 23.19 10.29 23.58
N ILE A 4 24.32 11.01 23.61
CA ILE A 4 24.88 11.68 22.43
C ILE A 4 25.37 10.64 21.43
N PHE A 5 26.04 9.59 21.91
CA PHE A 5 26.54 8.51 21.08
C PHE A 5 25.44 7.56 20.58
N THR A 6 24.35 7.35 21.34
CA THR A 6 23.33 6.37 20.97
C THR A 6 22.22 6.90 20.07
N SER A 7 21.90 8.20 20.09
CA SER A 7 20.83 8.74 19.21
C SER A 7 21.26 9.83 18.25
N VAL A 8 22.18 10.73 18.64
CA VAL A 8 22.51 11.90 17.82
C VAL A 8 23.42 11.52 16.65
N ALA A 9 24.43 10.67 16.90
CA ALA A 9 25.34 10.17 15.87
C ALA A 9 24.61 9.47 14.70
N PRO A 10 23.71 8.49 14.92
CA PRO A 10 23.03 7.81 13.80
C PRO A 10 22.09 8.74 13.02
N THR A 11 21.42 9.68 13.67
CA THR A 11 20.60 10.67 12.96
C THR A 11 21.47 11.54 12.05
N ILE A 12 22.62 12.04 12.55
CA ILE A 12 23.55 12.88 11.76
C ILE A 12 24.08 12.11 10.55
N VAL A 13 24.53 10.87 10.75
CA VAL A 13 25.06 10.04 9.67
C VAL A 13 23.99 9.78 8.61
N THR A 14 22.76 9.44 9.01
CA THR A 14 21.66 9.17 8.06
C THR A 14 21.20 10.43 7.32
N GLY A 15 21.08 11.56 8.01
CA GLY A 15 20.75 12.85 7.40
C GLY A 15 21.79 13.31 6.38
N ILE A 16 23.07 13.22 6.73
CA ILE A 16 24.17 13.55 5.81
C ILE A 16 24.19 12.60 4.61
N ALA A 17 24.11 11.29 4.84
CA ALA A 17 24.09 10.30 3.76
C ALA A 17 22.92 10.52 2.79
N GLY A 18 21.72 10.77 3.31
CA GLY A 18 20.56 11.10 2.50
C GLY A 18 20.73 12.39 1.70
N ALA A 19 21.34 13.42 2.30
CA ALA A 19 21.54 14.72 1.66
C ALA A 19 22.56 14.60 0.52
N PHE A 20 23.62 13.82 0.73
CA PHE A 20 24.60 13.49 -0.31
C PHE A 20 23.97 12.72 -1.47
N VAL A 21 23.14 11.70 -1.19
CA VAL A 21 22.41 10.99 -2.25
C VAL A 21 21.53 11.96 -3.03
N LEU A 22 20.81 12.86 -2.36
CA LEU A 22 19.98 13.86 -3.03
C LEU A 22 20.82 14.83 -3.88
N ALA A 23 21.91 15.36 -3.33
CA ALA A 23 22.82 16.25 -4.06
C ALA A 23 23.44 15.55 -5.29
N SER A 24 23.67 14.24 -5.22
CA SER A 24 24.20 13.46 -6.35
C SER A 24 23.27 13.37 -7.56
N PHE A 25 21.96 13.63 -7.38
CA PHE A 25 21.03 13.75 -8.52
C PHE A 25 21.18 15.09 -9.25
N LEU A 26 21.67 16.13 -8.58
CA LEU A 26 21.80 17.49 -9.13
C LEU A 26 23.20 17.75 -9.69
N VAL A 27 24.23 17.15 -9.09
CA VAL A 27 25.64 17.40 -9.43
C VAL A 27 26.28 16.13 -10.02
N PRO A 28 26.58 16.09 -11.33
CA PRO A 28 27.09 14.88 -12.00
C PRO A 28 28.39 14.32 -11.41
N SER A 29 29.26 15.16 -10.82
CA SER A 29 30.54 14.72 -10.23
C SER A 29 30.38 13.84 -8.98
N LEU A 30 29.22 13.89 -8.32
CA LEU A 30 28.94 13.11 -7.10
C LEU A 30 28.37 11.71 -7.40
N ILE A 31 28.18 11.35 -8.67
CA ILE A 31 27.56 10.07 -9.05
C ILE A 31 28.33 8.85 -8.56
N VAL A 32 29.65 8.95 -8.43
CA VAL A 32 30.55 7.88 -7.95
C VAL A 32 30.21 7.45 -6.51
N LEU A 33 29.72 8.38 -5.69
CA LEU A 33 29.33 8.13 -4.28
C LEU A 33 27.92 7.58 -4.15
N ARG A 34 27.06 7.75 -5.17
CA ARG A 34 25.65 7.36 -5.12
C ARG A 34 25.47 5.84 -5.06
N ALA A 35 26.14 5.11 -5.95
CA ALA A 35 26.02 3.65 -6.04
C ALA A 35 26.35 2.93 -4.71
N PRO A 36 27.48 3.20 -4.02
CA PRO A 36 27.78 2.54 -2.75
C PRO A 36 26.80 2.93 -1.64
N LEU A 37 26.38 4.20 -1.56
CA LEU A 37 25.39 4.66 -0.56
C LEU A 37 24.03 3.97 -0.75
N ILE A 38 23.55 3.86 -1.99
CA ILE A 38 22.31 3.13 -2.32
C ILE A 38 22.49 1.63 -2.03
N GLY A 39 23.66 1.05 -2.31
CA GLY A 39 23.97 -0.34 -1.98
C GLY A 39 23.82 -0.62 -0.48
N VAL A 40 24.45 0.20 0.37
CA VAL A 40 24.31 0.09 1.83
C VAL A 40 22.86 0.27 2.27
N ALA A 41 22.16 1.28 1.74
CA ALA A 41 20.75 1.50 2.04
C ALA A 41 19.87 0.29 1.66
N THR A 42 20.18 -0.36 0.55
CA THR A 42 19.46 -1.55 0.05
C THR A 42 19.68 -2.75 0.97
N ILE A 43 20.91 -2.94 1.45
CA ILE A 43 21.23 -4.00 2.43
C ILE A 43 20.47 -3.74 3.75
N ILE A 44 20.52 -2.50 4.26
CA ILE A 44 19.81 -2.11 5.48
C ILE A 44 18.29 -2.30 5.31
N ALA A 45 17.73 -1.91 4.18
CA ALA A 45 16.31 -2.10 3.89
C ALA A 45 15.93 -3.59 3.84
N GLY A 46 16.75 -4.44 3.23
CA GLY A 46 16.55 -5.89 3.22
C GLY A 46 16.57 -6.49 4.64
N VAL A 47 17.54 -6.09 5.47
CA VAL A 47 17.61 -6.51 6.88
C VAL A 47 16.41 -5.99 7.67
N ALA A 48 15.95 -4.77 7.41
CA ALA A 48 14.79 -4.18 8.08
C ALA A 48 13.50 -4.97 7.78
N VAL A 49 13.32 -5.42 6.53
CA VAL A 49 12.19 -6.29 6.15
C VAL A 49 12.24 -7.62 6.92
N LEU A 50 13.41 -8.25 7.00
CA LEU A 50 13.60 -9.49 7.77
C LEU A 50 13.33 -9.28 9.27
N MET A 51 13.82 -8.18 9.83
CA MET A 51 13.55 -7.80 11.22
C MET A 51 12.06 -7.55 11.48
N GLY A 52 11.37 -6.87 10.57
CA GLY A 52 9.93 -6.64 10.65
C GLY A 52 9.14 -7.94 10.64
N PHE A 53 9.52 -8.87 9.75
CA PHE A 53 8.92 -10.21 9.70
C PHE A 53 9.19 -11.01 10.99
N ALA A 54 10.45 -11.03 11.45
CA ALA A 54 10.83 -11.71 12.69
C ALA A 54 10.10 -11.14 13.91
N HIS A 55 9.92 -9.81 13.95
CA HIS A 55 9.17 -9.14 15.01
C HIS A 55 7.69 -9.53 15.01
N LEU A 56 7.05 -9.56 13.84
CA LEU A 56 5.68 -10.05 13.69
C LEU A 56 5.55 -11.48 14.24
N LEU A 57 6.45 -12.39 13.85
CA LEU A 57 6.45 -13.76 14.37
C LEU A 57 6.65 -13.80 15.88
N TYR A 58 7.59 -13.02 16.41
CA TYR A 58 7.87 -12.96 17.86
C TYR A 58 6.64 -12.54 18.66
N VAL A 59 5.97 -11.46 18.25
CA VAL A 59 4.77 -10.93 18.93
C VAL A 59 3.66 -11.98 18.93
N HIS A 60 3.41 -12.62 17.79
CA HIS A 60 2.35 -13.62 17.67
C HIS A 60 2.70 -14.95 18.35
N LEU A 61 3.98 -15.33 18.41
CA LEU A 61 4.42 -16.52 19.14
C LEU A 61 4.28 -16.32 20.65
N ARG A 62 4.60 -15.11 21.15
CA ARG A 62 4.35 -14.73 22.54
C ARG A 62 2.85 -14.72 22.85
N ARG A 63 2.03 -14.21 21.93
CA ARG A 63 0.56 -14.22 22.06
C ARG A 63 0.00 -15.64 22.08
N LEU A 64 0.53 -16.55 21.27
CA LEU A 64 0.19 -17.96 21.26
C LEU A 64 0.45 -18.62 22.62
N ARG A 65 1.60 -18.33 23.25
CA ARG A 65 1.95 -18.81 24.60
C ARG A 65 1.06 -18.24 25.70
N SER A 66 0.51 -17.03 25.51
CA SER A 66 -0.37 -16.38 26.48
C SER A 66 -1.84 -16.83 26.41
N GLY A 67 -2.21 -17.71 25.48
CA GLY A 67 -3.56 -18.30 25.34
C GLY A 67 -4.64 -17.38 24.73
N SER A 68 -4.47 -16.05 24.76
CA SER A 68 -5.45 -15.10 24.21
C SER A 68 -5.36 -14.99 22.68
N GLY A 69 -6.33 -15.59 21.97
CA GLY A 69 -6.37 -15.55 20.51
C GLY A 69 -5.32 -16.45 19.85
N ALA A 70 -5.01 -17.58 20.48
CA ALA A 70 -4.04 -18.58 20.03
C ALA A 70 -4.27 -19.02 18.56
N LEU A 71 -5.51 -19.35 18.20
CA LEU A 71 -5.86 -19.80 16.85
C LEU A 71 -5.55 -18.73 15.79
N TYR A 72 -5.95 -17.47 16.02
CA TYR A 72 -5.67 -16.38 15.09
C TYR A 72 -4.17 -16.13 14.92
N SER A 73 -3.41 -16.19 16.02
CA SER A 73 -1.95 -16.02 15.98
C SER A 73 -1.28 -17.18 15.25
N LEU A 74 -1.77 -18.41 15.42
CA LEU A 74 -1.27 -19.59 14.71
C LEU A 74 -1.52 -19.48 13.21
N VAL A 75 -2.74 -19.13 12.80
CA VAL A 75 -3.10 -18.94 11.38
C VAL A 75 -2.23 -17.84 10.75
N LEU A 76 -2.00 -16.74 11.46
CA LEU A 76 -1.14 -15.66 10.99
C LEU A 76 0.31 -16.11 10.81
N ILE A 77 0.89 -16.82 11.79
CA ILE A 77 2.27 -17.32 11.70
C ILE A 77 2.43 -18.28 10.52
N LEU A 78 1.47 -19.22 10.36
CA LEU A 78 1.51 -20.20 9.28
C LEU A 78 1.37 -19.53 7.92
N SER A 79 0.40 -18.62 7.75
CA SER A 79 0.21 -17.91 6.49
C SER A 79 1.37 -16.98 6.14
N ALA A 80 1.92 -16.24 7.11
CA ALA A 80 3.08 -15.37 6.91
C ALA A 80 4.33 -16.18 6.52
N SER A 81 4.55 -17.32 7.17
CA SER A 81 5.67 -18.22 6.85
C SER A 81 5.50 -18.88 5.49
N ALA A 82 4.28 -19.33 5.16
CA ALA A 82 3.97 -19.88 3.84
C ALA A 82 4.20 -18.84 2.74
N ALA A 83 3.75 -17.59 2.94
CA ALA A 83 3.98 -16.51 1.97
C ALA A 83 5.48 -16.25 1.75
N LEU A 84 6.29 -16.25 2.83
CA LEU A 84 7.73 -16.10 2.72
C LEU A 84 8.36 -17.26 1.93
N VAL A 85 8.02 -18.51 2.26
CA VAL A 85 8.52 -19.71 1.55
C VAL A 85 8.16 -19.66 0.07
N ILE A 86 6.90 -19.32 -0.25
CA ILE A 86 6.45 -19.20 -1.63
C ILE A 86 7.26 -18.13 -2.38
N LEU A 87 7.48 -16.97 -1.78
CA LEU A 87 8.27 -15.89 -2.38
C LEU A 87 9.72 -16.32 -2.62
N LEU A 88 10.33 -17.09 -1.71
CA LEU A 88 11.67 -17.63 -1.87
C LEU A 88 11.76 -18.66 -3.00
N ILE A 89 10.77 -19.55 -3.12
CA ILE A 89 10.69 -20.55 -4.20
C ILE A 89 10.50 -19.86 -5.56
N ASP A 90 9.61 -18.88 -5.62
CA ASP A 90 9.27 -18.18 -6.87
C ASP A 90 10.43 -17.35 -7.40
N ARG A 91 11.40 -16.94 -6.55
CA ARG A 91 12.64 -16.30 -6.98
C ARG A 91 13.46 -17.18 -7.95
N TYR A 92 13.34 -18.49 -7.83
CA TYR A 92 14.03 -19.45 -8.70
C TYR A 92 13.18 -19.90 -9.90
N THR A 93 11.94 -19.42 -10.01
CA THR A 93 11.01 -19.77 -11.10
C THR A 93 10.83 -18.59 -12.06
N THR A 94 11.12 -18.78 -13.34
CA THR A 94 11.06 -17.70 -14.37
C THR A 94 9.69 -17.01 -14.50
N GLN A 95 8.60 -17.71 -14.17
CA GLN A 95 7.22 -17.27 -14.44
C GLN A 95 6.48 -16.72 -13.20
N GLN A 96 7.10 -16.78 -12.01
CA GLN A 96 6.48 -16.39 -10.73
C GLN A 96 5.04 -16.92 -10.55
N LEU A 97 4.83 -18.19 -10.86
CA LEU A 97 3.49 -18.77 -11.00
C LEU A 97 2.72 -18.73 -9.68
N PHE A 98 3.40 -19.03 -8.57
CA PHE A 98 2.75 -19.13 -7.26
C PHE A 98 2.36 -17.76 -6.71
N THR A 99 3.24 -16.76 -6.84
CA THR A 99 2.96 -15.39 -6.40
C THR A 99 1.83 -14.79 -7.23
N ARG A 100 1.84 -15.00 -8.56
CA ARG A 100 0.75 -14.55 -9.43
C ARG A 100 -0.58 -15.21 -9.08
N PHE A 101 -0.58 -16.51 -8.82
CA PHE A 101 -1.77 -17.24 -8.42
C PHE A 101 -2.38 -16.65 -7.14
N ILE A 102 -1.57 -16.48 -6.08
CA ILE A 102 -2.02 -15.87 -4.81
C ILE A 102 -2.55 -14.46 -5.04
N PHE A 103 -1.82 -13.65 -5.80
CA PHE A 103 -2.24 -12.28 -6.06
C PHE A 103 -3.59 -12.23 -6.78
N GLN A 104 -3.78 -12.99 -7.84
CA GLN A 104 -5.00 -12.96 -8.65
C GLN A 104 -6.20 -13.62 -7.94
N HIS A 105 -6.00 -14.75 -7.27
CA HIS A 105 -7.11 -15.53 -6.73
C HIS A 105 -7.43 -15.20 -5.27
N ILE A 106 -6.45 -14.74 -4.50
CA ILE A 106 -6.66 -14.44 -3.07
C ILE A 106 -6.73 -12.92 -2.86
N ILE A 107 -5.69 -12.19 -3.24
CA ILE A 107 -5.60 -10.74 -2.95
C ILE A 107 -6.64 -9.96 -3.75
N VAL A 108 -6.62 -10.10 -5.08
CA VAL A 108 -7.55 -9.38 -5.96
C VAL A 108 -9.00 -9.78 -5.67
N SER A 109 -9.28 -11.08 -5.47
CA SER A 109 -10.63 -11.54 -5.10
C SER A 109 -11.14 -10.96 -3.78
N THR A 110 -10.28 -10.89 -2.76
CA THR A 110 -10.64 -10.26 -1.48
C THR A 110 -10.86 -8.76 -1.64
N GLN A 111 -10.01 -8.08 -2.43
CA GLN A 111 -10.14 -6.65 -2.72
C GLN A 111 -11.45 -6.35 -3.47
N THR A 112 -11.83 -7.16 -4.44
CA THR A 112 -13.07 -6.97 -5.19
C THR A 112 -14.30 -7.24 -4.32
N ALA A 113 -14.27 -8.26 -3.45
CA ALA A 113 -15.35 -8.53 -2.50
C ALA A 113 -15.54 -7.38 -1.49
N LEU A 114 -14.45 -6.87 -0.91
CA LEU A 114 -14.50 -5.72 -0.01
C LEU A 114 -14.95 -4.44 -0.75
N GLY A 115 -14.50 -4.25 -1.99
CA GLY A 115 -14.94 -3.15 -2.85
C GLY A 115 -16.45 -3.22 -3.15
N ALA A 116 -16.99 -4.41 -3.39
CA ALA A 116 -18.41 -4.62 -3.59
C ALA A 116 -19.23 -4.31 -2.31
N LEU A 117 -18.78 -4.80 -1.15
CA LEU A 117 -19.40 -4.46 0.14
C LEU A 117 -19.40 -2.96 0.39
N LEU A 118 -18.28 -2.30 0.12
CA LEU A 118 -18.17 -0.84 0.23
C LEU A 118 -19.17 -0.13 -0.68
N ALA A 119 -19.28 -0.53 -1.95
CA ALA A 119 -20.24 0.05 -2.89
C ALA A 119 -21.70 -0.11 -2.40
N VAL A 120 -22.05 -1.30 -1.89
CA VAL A 120 -23.38 -1.56 -1.31
C VAL A 120 -23.63 -0.68 -0.07
N PHE A 121 -22.66 -0.56 0.84
CA PHE A 121 -22.80 0.29 2.02
C PHE A 121 -22.91 1.78 1.65
N LEU A 122 -22.15 2.25 0.66
CA LEU A 122 -22.26 3.62 0.16
C LEU A 122 -23.63 3.88 -0.46
N MET A 123 -24.17 2.93 -1.21
CA MET A 123 -25.53 3.02 -1.77
C MET A 123 -26.60 3.07 -0.68
N LEU A 124 -26.51 2.19 0.32
CA LEU A 124 -27.43 2.20 1.47
C LEU A 124 -27.32 3.50 2.27
N ALA A 125 -26.10 4.02 2.44
CA ALA A 125 -25.87 5.31 3.07
C ALA A 125 -26.46 6.47 2.25
N ALA A 126 -26.33 6.43 0.92
CA ALA A 126 -26.91 7.42 0.00
C ALA A 126 -28.44 7.45 0.10
N LEU A 127 -29.08 6.28 0.03
CA LEU A 127 -30.53 6.13 0.18
C LEU A 127 -31.00 6.63 1.54
N ARG A 128 -30.34 6.22 2.63
CA ARG A 128 -30.65 6.68 3.98
C ARG A 128 -30.47 8.19 4.13
N MET A 129 -29.44 8.77 3.52
CA MET A 129 -29.18 10.21 3.51
C MET A 129 -30.29 10.97 2.79
N LEU A 130 -30.70 10.50 1.60
CA LEU A 130 -31.79 11.11 0.83
C LEU A 130 -33.14 11.05 1.55
N MET A 131 -33.42 9.93 2.21
CA MET A 131 -34.65 9.75 3.01
C MET A 131 -34.72 10.72 4.20
N ARG A 132 -33.58 11.05 4.81
CA ARG A 132 -33.52 11.94 5.99
C ARG A 132 -33.32 13.41 5.66
N ARG A 133 -32.61 13.72 4.56
CA ARG A 133 -32.32 15.09 4.11
C ARG A 133 -32.38 15.12 2.58
N ARG A 134 -33.48 15.66 2.04
CA ARG A 134 -33.66 15.89 0.59
C ARG A 134 -32.86 17.11 0.12
N GLY A 135 -31.53 17.01 0.19
CA GLY A 135 -30.61 18.06 -0.27
C GLY A 135 -29.94 17.69 -1.60
N ALA A 136 -29.53 18.71 -2.38
CA ALA A 136 -28.83 18.53 -3.65
C ALA A 136 -27.57 17.64 -3.52
N VAL A 137 -26.87 17.71 -2.39
CA VAL A 137 -25.72 16.86 -2.09
C VAL A 137 -26.09 15.38 -1.99
N ALA A 138 -27.22 15.05 -1.36
CA ALA A 138 -27.68 13.66 -1.25
C ALA A 138 -28.11 13.11 -2.62
N ALA A 139 -28.72 13.95 -3.46
CA ALA A 139 -29.09 13.59 -4.82
C ALA A 139 -27.84 13.31 -5.68
N TRP A 140 -26.82 14.17 -5.60
CA TRP A 140 -25.56 13.97 -6.33
C TRP A 140 -24.81 12.71 -5.87
N PHE A 141 -24.82 12.47 -4.57
CA PHE A 141 -24.20 11.27 -3.99
C PHE A 141 -24.92 9.98 -4.42
N LEU A 142 -26.25 9.99 -4.46
CA LEU A 142 -27.04 8.88 -4.98
C LEU A 142 -26.78 8.63 -6.48
N ALA A 143 -26.72 9.70 -7.27
CA ALA A 143 -26.41 9.61 -8.69
C ALA A 143 -25.02 8.99 -8.92
N ALA A 144 -24.01 9.43 -8.17
CA ALA A 144 -22.67 8.84 -8.22
C ALA A 144 -22.67 7.36 -7.82
N GLY A 145 -23.38 6.98 -6.75
CA GLY A 145 -23.52 5.59 -6.32
C GLY A 145 -24.20 4.70 -7.38
N LEU A 146 -25.26 5.19 -8.01
CA LEU A 146 -25.94 4.49 -9.11
C LEU A 146 -25.02 4.29 -10.30
N VAL A 147 -24.29 5.32 -10.71
CA VAL A 147 -23.31 5.23 -11.80
C VAL A 147 -22.27 4.15 -11.52
N VAL A 148 -21.68 4.14 -10.32
CA VAL A 148 -20.69 3.13 -9.91
C VAL A 148 -21.28 1.72 -9.93
N LEU A 149 -22.53 1.54 -9.51
CA LEU A 149 -23.19 0.23 -9.57
C LEU A 149 -23.43 -0.22 -11.02
N VAL A 150 -23.87 0.69 -11.89
CA VAL A 150 -24.10 0.39 -13.32
C VAL A 150 -22.79 0.01 -14.02
N THR A 151 -21.67 0.66 -13.72
CA THR A 151 -20.37 0.31 -14.32
C THR A 151 -19.86 -1.06 -13.90
N GLN A 152 -20.32 -1.57 -12.75
CA GLN A 152 -19.92 -2.86 -12.20
C GLN A 152 -20.69 -4.05 -12.78
N VAL A 153 -21.82 -3.81 -13.45
CA VAL A 153 -22.62 -4.87 -14.07
C VAL A 153 -21.86 -5.43 -15.29
N PRO A 154 -21.63 -6.75 -15.38
CA PRO A 154 -21.08 -7.36 -16.58
C PRO A 154 -22.10 -7.24 -17.72
N VAL A 155 -21.82 -6.39 -18.71
CA VAL A 155 -22.69 -6.17 -19.86
C VAL A 155 -22.40 -7.26 -20.88
N VAL A 156 -23.29 -8.26 -20.98
CA VAL A 156 -23.23 -9.33 -22.00
C VAL A 156 -24.36 -9.11 -23.03
N VAL A 157 -24.57 -7.85 -23.43
CA VAL A 157 -25.65 -7.50 -24.36
C VAL A 157 -25.05 -7.03 -25.67
N ASP A 158 -25.11 -7.90 -26.68
CA ASP A 158 -24.76 -7.54 -28.05
C ASP A 158 -25.86 -6.64 -28.65
N GLY A 159 -25.50 -5.42 -29.04
CA GLY A 159 -26.41 -4.46 -29.66
C GLY A 159 -26.02 -2.99 -29.44
N PRO A 160 -26.79 -2.02 -29.99
CA PRO A 160 -26.51 -0.57 -29.88
C PRO A 160 -26.50 -0.05 -28.43
N VAL A 161 -27.24 -0.70 -27.54
CA VAL A 161 -27.27 -0.36 -26.11
C VAL A 161 -25.99 -0.81 -25.41
N GLY A 162 -25.40 -1.93 -25.83
CA GLY A 162 -24.15 -2.46 -25.27
C GLY A 162 -22.93 -1.60 -25.58
N SER A 163 -22.88 -0.98 -26.77
CA SER A 163 -21.78 -0.09 -27.17
C SER A 163 -21.77 1.23 -26.39
N VAL A 164 -22.95 1.80 -26.10
CA VAL A 164 -23.07 3.00 -25.26
C VAL A 164 -22.65 2.69 -23.82
N LEU A 165 -23.10 1.56 -23.27
CA LEU A 165 -22.75 1.15 -21.90
C LEU A 165 -21.25 0.87 -21.74
N THR A 166 -20.61 0.25 -22.74
CA THR A 166 -19.15 0.04 -22.74
C THR A 166 -18.37 1.34 -22.86
N ALA A 167 -18.81 2.29 -23.70
CA ALA A 167 -18.18 3.61 -23.80
C ALA A 167 -18.26 4.39 -22.47
N VAL A 168 -19.44 4.39 -21.82
CA VAL A 168 -19.63 5.00 -20.51
C VAL A 168 -18.71 4.35 -19.47
N ARG A 169 -18.64 3.01 -19.44
CA ARG A 169 -17.75 2.27 -18.54
C ARG A 169 -16.28 2.63 -18.76
N GLN A 170 -15.81 2.72 -20.00
CA GLN A 170 -14.43 3.10 -20.30
C GLN A 170 -14.05 4.47 -19.75
N VAL A 171 -14.97 5.44 -19.81
CA VAL A 171 -14.75 6.78 -19.23
C VAL A 171 -14.63 6.69 -17.71
N PHE A 172 -15.53 5.95 -17.04
CA PHE A 172 -15.47 5.79 -15.59
C PHE A 172 -14.26 4.98 -15.12
N ASP A 173 -13.85 3.95 -15.86
CA ASP A 173 -12.61 3.21 -15.60
C ASP A 173 -11.39 4.13 -15.76
N ALA A 174 -11.38 5.02 -16.77
CA ALA A 174 -10.32 6.03 -16.93
C ALA A 174 -10.29 7.01 -15.74
N ILE A 175 -11.44 7.47 -15.25
CA ILE A 175 -11.52 8.35 -14.08
C ILE A 175 -11.06 7.61 -12.81
N ALA A 176 -11.51 6.37 -12.61
CA ALA A 176 -11.13 5.54 -11.46
C ALA A 176 -9.63 5.25 -11.44
N THR A 177 -9.05 4.91 -12.59
CA THR A 177 -7.59 4.70 -12.73
C THR A 177 -6.81 6.00 -12.55
N ALA A 178 -7.33 7.14 -13.02
CA ALA A 178 -6.75 8.45 -12.74
C ALA A 178 -6.78 8.78 -11.24
N GLY A 179 -7.89 8.50 -10.56
CA GLY A 179 -8.02 8.64 -9.10
C GLY A 179 -7.05 7.74 -8.34
N MET A 180 -6.93 6.48 -8.73
CA MET A 180 -5.95 5.53 -8.17
C MET A 180 -4.52 6.04 -8.33
N ARG A 181 -4.15 6.52 -9.53
CA ARG A 181 -2.83 7.12 -9.78
C ARG A 181 -2.62 8.39 -8.95
N GLY A 182 -3.65 9.22 -8.82
CA GLY A 182 -3.62 10.40 -7.95
C GLY A 182 -3.37 10.04 -6.48
N LEU A 183 -4.03 8.99 -5.97
CA LEU A 183 -3.77 8.46 -4.62
C LEU A 183 -2.34 7.93 -4.47
N LEU A 184 -1.84 7.17 -5.47
CA LEU A 184 -0.46 6.68 -5.46
C LEU A 184 0.56 7.83 -5.48
N LEU A 185 0.31 8.88 -6.25
CA LEU A 185 1.13 10.10 -6.23
C LEU A 185 1.04 10.80 -4.87
N GLY A 186 -0.15 10.90 -4.27
CA GLY A 186 -0.32 11.45 -2.94
C GLY A 186 0.45 10.67 -1.88
N VAL A 187 0.41 9.33 -1.93
CA VAL A 187 1.21 8.46 -1.05
C VAL A 187 2.70 8.69 -1.29
N ALA A 188 3.16 8.76 -2.54
CA ALA A 188 4.55 9.02 -2.86
C ALA A 188 5.03 10.40 -2.37
N LEU A 189 4.22 11.44 -2.53
CA LEU A 189 4.52 12.77 -2.01
C LEU A 189 4.52 12.79 -0.47
N GLY A 190 3.59 12.06 0.16
CA GLY A 190 3.56 11.90 1.61
C GLY A 190 4.79 11.18 2.17
N THR A 191 5.24 10.11 1.52
CA THR A 191 6.47 9.41 1.92
C THR A 191 7.71 10.27 1.70
N LEU A 192 7.77 11.04 0.61
CA LEU A 192 8.83 12.03 0.39
C LEU A 192 8.83 13.13 1.46
N ALA A 193 7.66 13.65 1.84
CA ALA A 193 7.55 14.65 2.89
C ALA A 193 8.08 14.13 4.24
N THR A 194 7.72 12.90 4.61
CA THR A 194 8.27 12.24 5.81
C THR A 194 9.78 12.02 5.69
N ALA A 195 10.27 11.57 4.53
CA ALA A 195 11.70 11.40 4.29
C ALA A 195 12.47 12.73 4.43
N PHE A 196 11.92 13.83 3.90
CA PHE A 196 12.52 15.17 4.04
C PHE A 196 12.51 15.65 5.49
N ARG A 197 11.44 15.41 6.27
CA ARG A 197 11.43 15.77 7.69
C ARG A 197 12.54 15.07 8.47
N VAL A 198 12.76 13.78 8.21
CA VAL A 198 13.86 13.02 8.80
C VAL A 198 15.21 13.56 8.30
N LEU A 199 15.33 13.86 7.01
CA LEU A 199 16.55 14.38 6.39
C LEU A 199 16.98 15.74 6.99
N PHE A 200 16.02 16.63 7.22
CA PHE A 200 16.24 17.94 7.83
C PHE A 200 16.23 17.90 9.37
N PHE A 201 16.34 16.71 9.98
CA PHE A 201 16.44 16.54 11.43
C PHE A 201 15.25 17.03 12.25
N ILE A 202 14.10 17.25 11.59
CA ILE A 202 12.85 17.68 12.23
C ILE A 202 12.30 16.51 13.04
N ASP A 203 12.22 15.33 12.41
CA ASP A 203 11.81 14.08 13.06
C ASP A 203 13.04 13.22 13.34
N ARG A 204 13.23 12.79 14.60
CA ARG A 204 14.41 12.01 15.05
C ARG A 204 14.01 10.65 15.62
N PRO A 205 13.62 9.69 14.76
CA PRO A 205 13.05 8.41 15.20
C PRO A 205 14.03 7.53 16.00
N GLN A 206 15.33 7.79 15.94
CA GLN A 206 16.34 7.02 16.68
C GLN A 206 16.56 7.53 18.13
N SER A 207 15.86 8.59 18.54
CA SER A 207 16.08 9.28 19.82
C SER A 207 15.00 9.05 20.88
N GLU A 208 13.93 8.35 20.52
CA GLU A 208 12.92 7.78 21.42
C GLU A 208 13.27 6.34 21.78
#